data_AF-A0A840QEE8-F1
#
_entry.id   AF-A0A840QEE8-F1
#
_cell.length_a   1.000
_cell.length_b   1.000
_cell.length_c   1.000
_cell.angle_alpha   90.00
_cell.angle_beta   90.00
_cell.angle_gamma   90.00
#
_symmetry.space_group_name_H-M   'P 1'
#
loop_
_entity.id
_entity.type
_entity.pdbx_description
1 polymer ?
#
loop_
_entity_poly.entity_id
_entity_poly.type
_entity_poly.pdbx_seq_one_letter_code
_entity_poly.pdbx_strand_id
1 'polypeptide(L)'
;MEDNSAKDLALEDIAARWLHRTRIRQAQYLLEATGHPVDRIATQVGFGSPTAFRDRFKRIVGTSPNAYRAAFHGLEAEPAPSP
;
A
#
# COMPACT_ATOMS: atom_id res chain seq x y z
N MET A 1 23.27 -18.64 -29.32
CA MET A 1 22.87 -17.23 -29.11
C MET A 1 21.60 -17.29 -28.28
N GLU A 2 21.76 -17.40 -26.97
CA GLU A 2 20.65 -17.57 -26.03
C GLU A 2 19.82 -16.29 -25.95
N ASP A 3 18.50 -16.47 -26.01
CA ASP A 3 17.50 -15.42 -25.88
C ASP A 3 17.58 -14.79 -24.48
N ASN A 4 18.30 -13.67 -24.40
CA ASN A 4 18.43 -12.87 -23.19
C ASN A 4 17.25 -11.89 -23.03
N SER A 5 16.38 -11.76 -24.03
CA SER A 5 15.26 -10.79 -24.03
C SER A 5 14.10 -11.28 -23.17
N ALA A 6 13.80 -12.59 -23.20
CA ALA A 6 12.75 -13.16 -22.36
C ALA A 6 13.07 -13.10 -20.84
N LYS A 7 14.36 -13.24 -20.48
CA LYS A 7 14.81 -13.10 -19.08
C LYS A 7 14.74 -11.65 -18.61
N ASP A 8 15.06 -10.69 -19.46
CA ASP A 8 15.04 -9.26 -19.14
C ASP A 8 13.60 -8.78 -18.86
N LEU A 9 12.65 -9.12 -19.73
CA LEU A 9 11.23 -8.82 -19.54
C LEU A 9 10.65 -9.42 -18.24
N ALA A 10 11.03 -10.67 -17.92
CA ALA A 10 10.59 -11.32 -16.69
C ALA A 10 11.16 -10.64 -15.43
N LEU A 11 12.40 -10.16 -15.49
CA LEU A 11 13.02 -9.42 -14.38
C LEU A 11 12.36 -8.06 -14.16
N GLU A 12 12.04 -7.34 -15.23
CA GLU A 12 11.30 -6.08 -15.17
C GLU A 12 9.93 -6.26 -14.50
N ASP A 13 9.18 -7.29 -14.89
CA ASP A 13 7.86 -7.59 -14.31
C ASP A 13 7.94 -7.97 -12.82
N ILE A 14 8.96 -8.75 -12.42
CA ILE A 14 9.18 -9.13 -11.03
C ILE A 14 9.57 -7.90 -10.20
N ALA A 15 10.48 -7.06 -10.71
CA ALA A 15 10.93 -5.84 -10.04
C ALA A 15 9.79 -4.85 -9.84
N ALA A 16 8.98 -4.60 -10.87
CA ALA A 16 7.81 -3.73 -10.78
C ALA A 16 6.81 -4.24 -9.73
N ARG A 17 6.50 -5.55 -9.75
CA ARG A 17 5.59 -6.16 -8.78
C ARG A 17 6.11 -6.07 -7.35
N TRP A 18 7.41 -6.29 -7.15
CA TRP A 18 8.06 -6.14 -5.84
C TRP A 18 8.00 -4.69 -5.36
N LEU A 19 8.35 -3.73 -6.21
CA LEU A 19 8.34 -2.30 -5.89
C LEU A 19 6.96 -1.84 -5.42
N HIS A 20 5.91 -2.25 -6.12
CA HIS A 20 4.56 -1.91 -5.71
C HIS A 20 4.16 -2.55 -4.37
N ARG A 21 4.56 -3.80 -4.09
CA ARG A 21 4.29 -4.41 -2.78
C ARG A 21 5.01 -3.65 -1.66
N THR A 22 6.25 -3.24 -1.89
CA THR A 22 7.01 -2.42 -0.93
C THR A 22 6.33 -1.08 -0.68
N ARG A 23 5.88 -0.39 -1.74
CA ARG A 23 5.13 0.88 -1.61
C ARG A 23 3.81 0.71 -0.85
N ILE A 24 3.09 -0.40 -1.07
CA ILE A 24 1.85 -0.67 -0.34
C ILE A 24 2.11 -0.94 1.14
N ARG A 25 3.17 -1.68 1.50
CA ARG A 25 3.55 -1.88 2.91
C ARG A 25 3.87 -0.56 3.61
N GLN A 26 4.62 0.32 2.94
CA GLN A 26 4.89 1.66 3.48
C GLN A 26 3.60 2.46 3.67
N ALA A 27 2.64 2.33 2.75
CA ALA A 27 1.36 3.00 2.87
C ALA A 27 0.53 2.48 4.05
N GLN A 28 0.52 1.16 4.32
CA GLN A 28 -0.12 0.58 5.50
C GLN A 28 0.46 1.20 6.78
N TYR A 29 1.78 1.22 6.92
CA TYR A 29 2.45 1.86 8.05
C TYR A 29 2.04 3.33 8.23
N LEU A 30 2.01 4.12 7.16
CA LEU A 30 1.61 5.53 7.24
C LEU A 30 0.11 5.70 7.58
N LEU A 31 -0.75 4.80 7.14
CA LEU A 31 -2.18 4.82 7.46
C LEU A 31 -2.44 4.53 8.94
N GLU A 32 -1.62 3.67 9.54
CA GLU A 32 -1.67 3.25 10.95
C GLU A 32 -1.01 4.27 11.88
N ALA A 33 0.14 4.81 11.49
CA ALA A 33 0.95 5.67 12.35
C ALA A 33 0.58 7.16 12.24
N THR A 34 -0.22 7.56 11.24
CA THR A 34 -0.48 8.98 10.96
C THR A 34 -1.93 9.27 10.58
N GLY A 35 -2.39 10.49 10.89
CA GLY A 35 -3.66 11.05 10.42
C GLY A 35 -3.61 11.65 9.01
N HIS A 36 -2.55 11.43 8.22
CA HIS A 36 -2.42 12.08 6.91
C HIS A 36 -3.57 11.70 5.96
N PRO A 37 -4.06 12.63 5.11
CA PRO A 37 -5.02 12.27 4.07
C PRO A 37 -4.48 11.19 3.14
N VAL A 38 -5.36 10.31 2.65
CA VAL A 38 -4.99 9.21 1.72
C VAL A 38 -4.24 9.73 0.49
N ASP A 39 -4.65 10.89 -0.02
CA ASP A 39 -4.02 11.51 -1.20
C ASP A 39 -2.58 11.94 -0.92
N ARG A 40 -2.29 12.44 0.29
CA ARG A 40 -0.92 12.76 0.74
C ARG A 40 -0.06 11.50 0.86
N ILE A 41 -0.63 10.43 1.42
CA ILE A 41 0.07 9.14 1.53
C ILE A 41 0.40 8.58 0.14
N ALA A 42 -0.52 8.69 -0.83
CA ALA A 42 -0.30 8.26 -2.21
C ALA A 42 0.95 8.92 -2.83
N THR A 43 1.09 10.24 -2.66
CA THR A 43 2.28 10.96 -3.12
C THR A 43 3.54 10.55 -2.35
N GLN A 44 3.47 10.42 -1.02
CA GLN A 44 4.61 10.00 -0.18
C GLN A 44 5.17 8.62 -0.57
N VAL A 45 4.30 7.69 -0.97
CA VAL A 45 4.72 6.34 -1.39
C VAL A 45 4.97 6.23 -2.90
N GLY A 46 5.01 7.36 -3.61
CA GLY A 46 5.46 7.45 -5.00
C GLY A 46 4.44 6.97 -6.04
N PHE A 47 3.14 7.11 -5.77
CA PHE A 47 2.10 6.94 -6.79
C PHE A 47 1.82 8.25 -7.51
N GLY A 48 1.71 8.18 -8.84
CA GLY A 48 1.43 9.35 -9.69
C GLY A 48 0.01 9.89 -9.57
N SER A 49 -0.92 9.12 -8.99
CA SER A 49 -2.25 9.63 -8.66
C SER A 49 -2.85 8.90 -7.43
N PRO A 50 -3.69 9.59 -6.64
CA PRO A 50 -4.40 8.96 -5.53
C PRO A 50 -5.35 7.83 -5.97
N THR A 51 -5.97 7.95 -7.13
CA THR A 51 -6.85 6.91 -7.68
C THR A 51 -6.07 5.63 -8.00
N ALA A 52 -4.93 5.73 -8.69
CA ALA A 52 -4.08 4.59 -8.98
C ALA A 52 -3.56 3.91 -7.70
N PHE A 53 -3.24 4.71 -6.68
CA PHE A 53 -2.90 4.19 -5.35
C PHE A 53 -4.06 3.39 -4.73
N ARG A 54 -5.27 3.97 -4.66
CA ARG A 54 -6.44 3.29 -4.09
C ARG A 54 -6.74 1.96 -4.78
N ASP A 55 -6.73 1.94 -6.10
CA ASP A 55 -7.00 0.73 -6.89
C ASP A 55 -5.94 -0.35 -6.66
N ARG A 56 -4.66 0.06 -6.61
CA ARG A 56 -3.56 -0.88 -6.36
C ARG A 56 -3.58 -1.40 -4.92
N PHE A 57 -3.83 -0.52 -3.96
CA PHE A 57 -3.95 -0.88 -2.55
C PHE A 57 -5.07 -1.88 -2.36
N LYS A 58 -6.27 -1.61 -2.89
CA LYS A 58 -7.41 -2.54 -2.80
C LYS A 58 -7.10 -3.90 -3.43
N ARG A 59 -6.42 -3.94 -4.58
CA ARG A 59 -6.01 -5.21 -5.21
C ARG A 59 -5.00 -6.02 -4.38
N ILE A 60 -4.09 -5.37 -3.66
CA ILE A 60 -3.05 -6.06 -2.88
C ILE A 60 -3.54 -6.41 -1.47
N VAL A 61 -4.26 -5.51 -0.81
CA VAL A 61 -4.65 -5.58 0.61
C VAL A 61 -6.07 -6.12 0.79
N GLY A 62 -6.92 -6.04 -0.25
CA GLY A 62 -8.30 -6.52 -0.23
C GLY A 62 -9.33 -5.49 0.24
N THR A 63 -8.91 -4.33 0.76
CA THR A 63 -9.80 -3.25 1.22
C THR A 63 -9.28 -1.87 0.80
N SER A 64 -10.11 -0.83 0.93
CA SER A 64 -9.69 0.54 0.64
C SER A 64 -8.78 1.10 1.75
N PRO A 65 -7.91 2.08 1.46
CA PRO A 65 -7.05 2.71 2.48
C PRO A 65 -7.82 3.30 3.67
N ASN A 66 -8.97 3.93 3.42
CA ASN A 66 -9.81 4.52 4.48
C ASN A 66 -10.42 3.43 5.38
N ALA A 67 -10.95 2.36 4.78
CA ALA A 67 -11.51 1.24 5.53
C ALA A 67 -10.42 0.50 6.33
N TYR A 68 -9.23 0.35 5.74
CA TYR A 68 -8.06 -0.21 6.44
C TYR A 68 -7.70 0.60 7.69
N ARG A 69 -7.56 1.92 7.55
CA ARG A 69 -7.28 2.83 8.67
C ARG A 69 -8.35 2.74 9.75
N ALA A 70 -9.63 2.80 9.36
CA ALA A 70 -10.73 2.76 10.30
C ALA A 70 -10.76 1.45 11.09
N ALA A 71 -10.52 0.32 10.42
CA ALA A 71 -10.43 -0.98 11.09
C ALA A 71 -9.26 -1.03 12.08
N PHE A 72 -8.08 -0.53 11.69
CA PHE A 72 -6.91 -0.53 12.57
C PHE A 72 -7.13 0.32 13.84
N HIS A 73 -7.60 1.56 13.70
CA HIS A 73 -7.88 2.41 14.87
C HIS A 73 -9.11 1.97 15.67
N GLY A 74 -10.05 1.26 15.05
CA GLY A 74 -11.16 0.62 15.77
C GLY A 74 -10.74 -0.58 16.60
N LEU A 75 -9.66 -1.28 16.22
CA LEU A 75 -9.07 -2.36 17.01
C LEU A 75 -8.19 -1.84 18.17
N GLU A 76 -7.48 -0.73 17.98
CA GLU A 76 -6.71 -0.05 19.05
C GLU A 76 -7.63 0.60 20.11
N ALA A 77 -8.89 0.89 19.76
CA ALA A 77 -9.90 1.35 20.70
C ALA A 77 -10.46 0.20 21.58
N GLU A 78 -9.56 -0.64 22.12
CA GLU A 78 -9.87 -1.53 23.25
C GLU A 78 -10.47 -0.67 24.38
N PRO A 79 -11.61 -1.06 24.96
CA PRO A 79 -12.27 -0.25 25.99
C PRO A 79 -11.31 -0.14 27.17
N ALA A 80 -10.85 1.08 27.44
CA ALA A 80 -10.04 1.37 28.62
C ALA A 80 -10.64 0.62 29.83
N PRO A 81 -9.86 -0.17 30.59
CA PRO A 81 -10.39 -0.84 31.76
C PRO A 81 -10.90 0.26 32.70
N SER A 82 -12.23 0.34 32.84
CA SER A 82 -12.86 1.20 33.82
C SER A 82 -12.34 0.82 35.20
N PRO A 83 -11.94 1.79 36.05
CA PRO A 83 -11.47 1.52 37.40
C PRO A 83 -12.56 0.91 38.28
#